data_AF-A0A7W1TXS5-F1
#
_entry.id   AF-A0A7W1TXS5-F1
#
_cell.length_a   1.000
_cell.length_b   1.000
_cell.length_c   1.000
_cell.angle_alpha   90.00
_cell.angle_beta   90.00
_cell.angle_gamma   90.00
#
_symmetry.space_group_name_H-M   'P 1'
#
loop_
_entity.id
_entity.type
_entity.pdbx_description
1 polymer ?
#
loop_
_entity_poly.entity_id
_entity_poly.type
_entity_poly.pdbx_seq_one_letter_code
_entity_poly.pdbx_strand_id
1 'polypeptide(L)'
;MTASANQENNGATTPDRAEGAAERRADRRAERWVAGAFVASIAGALTLAVVYVLGGQAQWESAALALALGGLGVAVVVWAKSFMPDDEVTEARPELASTEEEVAAFTKSFEAGEETLARRGLLAKLGLGAVGALGLAALFPIRSLGPNPGEGLKSTPFAGPDPVRLVDAEGAPIRPAELARSSLLTAWPEGHAGDAASPTLLLQIDIDEFNPVAGREDWVVGDIVAYSKLCTHTGCPVGLYQTDLDLLLCPCHQSTFDVLNGAKPVFGPAARPLPQLPLAVDDDGFLVATGDFSGPVGGGFWDRGRS
;
A
#
# COMPACT_ATOMS: atom_id res chain seq x y z
N MET A 1 -18.16 5.94 -71.14
CA MET A 1 -18.98 4.72 -71.38
C MET A 1 -19.95 4.62 -70.23
N THR A 2 -21.23 4.52 -70.58
CA THR A 2 -22.42 4.64 -69.73
C THR A 2 -22.50 3.55 -68.66
N ALA A 3 -22.45 3.95 -67.38
CA ALA A 3 -22.78 3.07 -66.26
C ALA A 3 -24.31 2.88 -66.23
N SER A 4 -24.75 1.67 -66.55
CA SER A 4 -26.15 1.27 -66.52
C SER A 4 -26.57 1.09 -65.06
N ALA A 5 -27.54 1.88 -64.60
CA ALA A 5 -28.16 1.72 -63.31
C ALA A 5 -29.00 0.43 -63.32
N ASN A 6 -28.55 -0.59 -62.59
CA ASN A 6 -29.33 -1.80 -62.38
C ASN A 6 -30.30 -1.54 -61.23
N GLN A 7 -31.56 -1.31 -61.60
CA GLN A 7 -32.68 -1.14 -60.67
C GLN A 7 -33.07 -2.53 -60.15
N GLU A 8 -32.55 -2.91 -58.99
CA GLU A 8 -33.00 -4.13 -58.30
C GLU A 8 -34.42 -3.94 -57.77
N ASN A 9 -35.30 -4.72 -58.36
CA ASN A 9 -36.71 -4.85 -58.04
C ASN A 9 -36.89 -5.47 -56.66
N ASN A 10 -36.95 -4.64 -55.61
CA ASN A 10 -37.40 -5.06 -54.29
C ASN A 10 -38.89 -5.34 -54.34
N GLY A 11 -39.23 -6.59 -54.65
CA GLY A 11 -40.57 -7.14 -54.45
C GLY A 11 -40.95 -7.00 -52.97
N ALA A 12 -41.66 -5.92 -52.64
CA ALA A 12 -42.24 -5.73 -51.32
C ALA A 12 -43.34 -6.76 -51.12
N THR A 13 -42.98 -7.91 -50.56
CA THR A 13 -43.95 -8.77 -49.87
C THR A 13 -44.46 -7.96 -48.70
N THR A 14 -45.70 -7.47 -48.78
CA THR A 14 -46.37 -6.88 -47.62
C THR A 14 -46.31 -7.90 -46.48
N PRO A 15 -45.73 -7.56 -45.32
CA PRO A 15 -45.64 -8.48 -44.19
C PRO A 15 -47.05 -8.90 -43.79
N ASP A 16 -47.22 -10.18 -43.44
CA ASP A 16 -48.51 -10.66 -42.97
C ASP A 16 -48.96 -9.78 -41.79
N ARG A 17 -50.25 -9.43 -41.74
CA ARG A 17 -50.78 -8.52 -40.70
C ARG A 17 -50.47 -9.01 -39.29
N ALA A 18 -50.30 -10.32 -39.11
CA ALA A 18 -49.88 -10.96 -37.87
C ALA A 18 -48.39 -10.74 -37.55
N GLU A 19 -47.50 -10.86 -38.53
CA GLU A 19 -46.05 -10.62 -38.40
C GLU A 19 -45.76 -9.16 -38.04
N GLY A 20 -46.35 -8.22 -38.79
CA GLY A 20 -46.20 -6.79 -38.46
C GLY A 20 -46.83 -6.41 -37.11
N ALA A 21 -47.82 -7.16 -36.61
CA ALA A 21 -48.37 -6.95 -35.27
C ALA A 21 -47.46 -7.49 -34.16
N ALA A 22 -46.69 -8.55 -34.42
CA ALA A 22 -45.70 -9.10 -33.49
C ALA A 22 -44.46 -8.20 -33.38
N GLU A 23 -43.95 -7.70 -34.51
CA GLU A 23 -42.82 -6.74 -34.56
C GLU A 23 -43.15 -5.45 -33.80
N ARG A 24 -44.31 -4.83 -34.07
CA ARG A 24 -44.77 -3.64 -33.33
C ARG A 24 -44.94 -3.87 -31.82
N ARG A 25 -45.19 -5.11 -31.38
CA ARG A 25 -45.26 -5.46 -29.95
C ARG A 25 -43.87 -5.65 -29.35
N ALA A 26 -42.93 -6.22 -30.09
CA ALA A 26 -41.54 -6.35 -29.69
C ALA A 26 -40.87 -4.97 -29.56
N ASP A 27 -41.09 -4.06 -30.52
CA ASP A 27 -40.58 -2.69 -30.50
C ASP A 27 -41.08 -1.92 -29.29
N ARG A 28 -42.39 -1.94 -29.03
CA ARG A 28 -42.98 -1.30 -27.84
C ARG A 28 -42.47 -1.89 -26.53
N ARG A 29 -42.08 -3.17 -26.52
CA ARG A 29 -41.49 -3.81 -25.34
C ARG A 29 -40.05 -3.32 -25.15
N ALA A 30 -39.24 -3.29 -26.21
CA ALA A 30 -37.88 -2.78 -26.18
C ALA A 30 -37.84 -1.29 -25.77
N GLU A 31 -38.75 -0.48 -26.30
CA GLU A 31 -38.90 0.94 -25.96
C GLU A 31 -39.16 1.14 -24.46
N ARG A 32 -40.05 0.32 -23.88
CA ARG A 32 -40.34 0.35 -22.44
C ARG A 32 -39.15 -0.07 -21.58
N TRP A 33 -38.36 -1.05 -22.02
CA TRP A 33 -37.15 -1.47 -21.31
C TRP A 33 -36.07 -0.38 -21.33
N VAL A 34 -35.84 0.22 -22.49
CA VAL A 34 -34.89 1.32 -22.67
C VAL A 34 -35.31 2.53 -21.82
N ALA A 35 -36.59 2.94 -21.90
CA ALA A 35 -37.12 4.04 -21.11
C ALA A 35 -37.03 3.75 -19.60
N GLY A 36 -37.39 2.54 -19.16
CA GLY A 36 -37.29 2.13 -17.75
C GLY A 36 -35.85 2.14 -17.24
N ALA A 37 -34.88 1.69 -18.05
CA ALA A 37 -33.47 1.70 -17.70
C ALA A 37 -32.88 3.12 -17.64
N PHE A 38 -33.28 4.02 -18.55
CA PHE A 38 -32.92 5.44 -18.44
C PHE A 38 -33.53 6.11 -17.21
N VAL A 39 -34.79 5.83 -16.88
CA VAL A 39 -35.42 6.36 -15.66
C VAL A 39 -34.70 5.86 -14.40
N ALA A 40 -34.33 4.58 -14.35
CA ALA A 40 -33.52 4.03 -13.26
C ALA A 40 -32.14 4.71 -13.18
N SER A 41 -31.50 4.96 -14.33
CA SER A 41 -30.22 5.67 -14.40
C SER A 41 -30.32 7.09 -13.83
N ILE A 42 -31.33 7.85 -14.25
CA ILE A 42 -31.59 9.21 -13.79
C ILE A 42 -31.89 9.21 -12.28
N ALA A 43 -32.74 8.30 -11.82
CA ALA A 43 -33.06 8.16 -10.40
C ALA A 43 -31.79 7.86 -9.57
N GLY A 44 -30.96 6.91 -10.02
CA GLY A 44 -29.68 6.60 -9.37
C GLY A 44 -28.74 7.81 -9.30
N ALA A 45 -28.61 8.58 -10.39
CA ALA A 45 -27.75 9.75 -10.42
C ALA A 45 -28.23 10.86 -9.48
N LEU A 46 -29.56 11.11 -9.44
CA LEU A 46 -30.15 12.09 -8.53
C LEU A 46 -30.03 11.66 -7.07
N THR A 47 -30.27 10.37 -6.77
CA THR A 47 -30.08 9.81 -5.43
C THR A 47 -28.62 9.94 -5.00
N LEU A 48 -27.66 9.64 -5.87
CA LEU A 48 -26.23 9.79 -5.57
C LEU A 48 -25.90 11.24 -5.20
N ALA A 49 -26.35 12.21 -6.01
CA ALA A 49 -26.10 13.62 -5.75
C ALA A 49 -26.68 14.07 -4.40
N VAL A 50 -27.91 13.66 -4.07
CA VAL A 50 -28.56 14.02 -2.80
C VAL A 50 -27.85 13.37 -1.61
N VAL A 51 -27.57 12.06 -1.68
CA VAL A 51 -26.90 11.32 -0.60
C VAL A 51 -25.51 11.90 -0.35
N TYR A 52 -24.75 12.19 -1.41
CA TYR A 52 -23.41 12.74 -1.31
C TYR A 52 -23.39 14.14 -0.68
N VAL A 53 -24.29 15.04 -1.11
CA VAL A 53 -24.38 16.40 -0.55
C VAL A 53 -24.82 16.40 0.91
N LEU A 54 -25.66 15.45 1.32
CA LEU A 54 -26.10 15.30 2.71
C LEU A 54 -25.10 14.54 3.60
N GLY A 55 -23.92 14.17 3.09
CA GLY A 55 -22.90 13.42 3.83
C GLY A 55 -23.35 11.99 4.17
N GLY A 56 -24.02 11.33 3.22
CA GLY A 56 -24.54 9.99 3.39
C GLY A 56 -23.48 8.90 3.53
N GLN A 57 -23.92 7.69 3.86
CA GLN A 57 -23.01 6.55 4.00
C GLN A 57 -22.59 5.99 2.63
N ALA A 58 -21.35 5.53 2.52
CA ALA A 58 -20.76 5.04 1.28
C ALA A 58 -21.56 3.89 0.61
N GLN A 59 -22.30 3.09 1.39
CA GLN A 59 -23.15 2.02 0.86
C GLN A 59 -24.28 2.58 -0.03
N TRP A 60 -24.91 3.68 0.40
CA TRP A 60 -26.00 4.31 -0.35
C TRP A 60 -25.49 5.03 -1.59
N GLU A 61 -24.34 5.68 -1.50
CA GLU A 61 -23.68 6.30 -2.65
C GLU A 61 -23.31 5.24 -3.69
N SER A 62 -22.71 4.13 -3.25
CA SER A 62 -22.32 3.04 -4.14
C SER A 62 -23.53 2.39 -4.82
N ALA A 63 -24.63 2.17 -4.08
CA ALA A 63 -25.87 1.64 -4.64
C ALA A 63 -26.49 2.59 -5.68
N ALA A 64 -26.50 3.90 -5.39
CA ALA A 64 -27.02 4.91 -6.30
C ALA A 64 -26.17 5.05 -7.57
N LEU A 65 -24.84 4.98 -7.45
CA LEU A 65 -23.91 4.97 -8.57
C LEU A 65 -24.08 3.71 -9.45
N ALA A 66 -24.22 2.54 -8.81
CA ALA A 66 -24.47 1.29 -9.53
C ALA A 66 -25.79 1.33 -10.31
N LEU A 67 -26.85 1.90 -9.72
CA LEU A 67 -28.13 2.11 -10.39
C LEU A 67 -28.02 3.10 -11.55
N ALA A 68 -27.25 4.17 -11.37
CA ALA A 68 -27.00 5.19 -12.39
C ALA A 68 -26.29 4.60 -13.62
N LEU A 69 -25.11 4.02 -13.42
CA LEU A 69 -24.29 3.48 -14.50
C LEU A 69 -24.87 2.17 -15.07
N GLY A 70 -25.43 1.32 -14.21
CA GLY A 70 -26.08 0.08 -14.61
C GLY A 70 -27.32 0.34 -15.47
N GLY A 71 -28.18 1.28 -15.05
CA GLY A 71 -29.33 1.71 -15.85
C GLY A 71 -28.91 2.28 -17.21
N LEU A 72 -27.86 3.11 -17.24
CA LEU A 72 -27.34 3.68 -18.49
C LEU A 72 -26.81 2.59 -19.42
N GLY A 73 -25.99 1.67 -18.89
CA GLY A 73 -25.42 0.57 -19.66
C GLY A 73 -26.49 -0.34 -20.26
N VAL A 74 -27.50 -0.73 -19.45
CA VAL A 74 -28.64 -1.53 -19.93
C VAL A 74 -29.41 -0.77 -21.01
N ALA A 75 -29.68 0.52 -20.82
CA ALA A 75 -30.41 1.32 -21.80
C ALA A 75 -29.69 1.38 -23.15
N VAL A 76 -28.37 1.66 -23.15
CA VAL A 76 -27.55 1.75 -24.37
C VAL A 76 -27.47 0.40 -25.09
N VAL A 77 -27.26 -0.71 -24.38
CA VAL A 77 -27.17 -2.04 -25.00
C VAL A 77 -28.50 -2.47 -25.60
N VAL A 78 -29.60 -2.29 -24.87
CA VAL A 78 -30.94 -2.65 -25.38
C VAL A 78 -31.31 -1.75 -26.56
N TRP A 79 -30.99 -0.45 -26.50
CA TRP A 79 -31.18 0.47 -27.63
C TRP A 79 -30.41 0.00 -28.86
N ALA A 80 -29.10 -0.27 -28.71
CA ALA A 80 -28.24 -0.70 -29.80
C ALA A 80 -28.78 -1.98 -30.46
N LYS A 81 -29.17 -2.98 -29.67
CA LYS A 81 -29.68 -4.25 -30.20
C LYS A 81 -31.10 -4.20 -30.77
N SER A 82 -31.91 -3.22 -30.38
CA SER A 82 -33.33 -3.19 -30.75
C SER A 82 -33.65 -2.15 -31.83
N PHE A 83 -32.87 -1.07 -31.93
CA PHE A 83 -33.20 0.08 -32.77
C PHE A 83 -32.10 0.49 -33.75
N MET A 84 -30.85 0.05 -33.57
CA MET A 84 -29.80 0.35 -34.54
C MET A 84 -29.83 -0.66 -35.70
N PRO A 85 -29.55 -0.23 -36.94
CA PRO A 85 -29.35 -1.13 -38.06
C PRO A 85 -28.21 -2.12 -37.76
N ASP A 86 -28.46 -3.40 -38.04
CA ASP A 86 -27.46 -4.47 -37.94
C ASP A 86 -26.98 -4.81 -39.36
N ASP A 87 -26.12 -3.95 -39.89
CA ASP A 87 -25.52 -4.11 -41.21
C ASP A 87 -24.12 -4.74 -41.07
N GLU A 88 -23.90 -5.89 -41.72
CA GLU A 88 -22.58 -6.49 -41.80
C GLU A 88 -21.73 -5.74 -42.84
N VAL A 89 -20.78 -4.95 -42.37
CA VAL A 89 -19.85 -4.20 -43.22
C VAL A 89 -18.50 -4.89 -43.26
N THR A 90 -18.05 -5.30 -44.44
CA THR A 90 -16.70 -5.82 -44.66
C THR A 90 -15.81 -4.74 -45.28
N GLU A 91 -14.74 -4.36 -44.59
CA GLU A 91 -13.70 -3.47 -45.12
C GLU A 91 -12.40 -4.24 -45.35
N ALA A 92 -11.76 -4.07 -46.51
CA ALA A 92 -10.45 -4.64 -46.77
C ALA A 92 -9.41 -3.92 -45.92
N ARG A 93 -8.71 -4.63 -45.03
CA ARG A 93 -7.64 -4.05 -44.20
C ARG A 93 -6.47 -3.64 -45.12
N PRO A 94 -6.16 -2.33 -45.27
CA PRO A 94 -5.02 -1.90 -46.08
C PRO A 94 -3.72 -2.31 -45.40
N GLU A 95 -2.67 -2.54 -46.19
CA GLU A 95 -1.31 -2.64 -45.64
C GLU A 95 -0.93 -1.28 -45.05
N LEU A 96 -0.48 -1.27 -43.79
CA LEU A 96 -0.05 -0.05 -43.09
C LEU A 96 1.34 0.43 -43.53
N ALA A 97 1.75 0.08 -44.74
CA ALA A 97 3.04 0.49 -45.30
C ALA A 97 2.90 1.86 -45.97
N SER A 98 3.75 2.80 -45.59
CA SER A 98 3.89 4.06 -46.33
C SER A 98 4.41 3.76 -47.73
N THR A 99 3.87 4.47 -48.71
CA THR A 99 4.34 4.41 -50.09
C THR A 99 5.78 4.94 -50.20
N GLU A 100 6.51 4.52 -51.23
CA GLU A 100 7.86 5.04 -51.50
C GLU A 100 7.87 6.57 -51.67
N GLU A 101 6.81 7.13 -52.24
CA GLU A 101 6.63 8.58 -52.40
C GLU A 101 6.47 9.28 -51.04
N GLU A 102 5.67 8.74 -50.13
CA GLU A 102 5.52 9.28 -48.78
C GLU A 102 6.82 9.20 -47.98
N VAL A 103 7.54 8.09 -48.09
CA VAL A 103 8.87 7.93 -47.45
C VAL A 103 9.86 8.94 -48.03
N ALA A 104 9.93 9.09 -49.36
CA ALA A 104 10.82 10.05 -50.01
C ALA A 104 10.48 11.51 -49.64
N ALA A 105 9.19 11.84 -49.57
CA ALA A 105 8.73 13.15 -49.15
C ALA A 105 9.10 13.46 -47.69
N PHE A 106 8.93 12.48 -46.79
CA PHE A 106 9.34 12.60 -45.39
C PHE A 106 10.86 12.78 -45.27
N THR A 107 11.65 11.92 -45.92
CA THR A 107 13.13 11.99 -45.89
C THR A 107 13.63 13.34 -46.34
N LYS A 108 13.12 13.84 -47.48
CA LYS A 108 13.48 15.18 -47.98
C LYS A 108 13.15 16.28 -46.98
N SER A 109 11.99 16.20 -46.32
CA SER A 109 11.61 17.19 -45.31
C SER A 109 12.48 17.08 -44.05
N PHE A 110 12.87 15.88 -43.65
CA PHE A 110 13.71 15.63 -42.49
C PHE A 110 15.14 16.15 -42.73
N GLU A 111 15.74 15.82 -43.88
CA GLU A 111 17.08 16.26 -44.30
C GLU A 111 17.17 17.79 -44.40
N ALA A 112 16.15 18.46 -44.94
CA ALA A 112 16.10 19.92 -44.99
C ALA A 112 16.14 20.57 -43.58
N GLY A 113 15.52 19.90 -42.60
CA GLY A 113 15.60 20.28 -41.19
C GLY A 113 17.00 20.07 -40.62
N GLU A 114 17.60 18.90 -40.87
CA GLU A 114 18.95 18.56 -40.44
C GLU A 114 19.99 19.57 -40.94
N GLU A 115 19.99 19.89 -42.23
CA GLU A 115 20.91 20.87 -42.81
C GLU A 115 20.82 22.24 -42.12
N THR A 116 19.60 22.64 -41.77
CA THR A 116 19.35 23.92 -41.10
C THR A 116 19.90 23.94 -39.68
N LEU A 117 19.83 22.81 -38.95
CA LEU A 117 20.49 22.65 -37.65
C LEU A 117 22.01 22.58 -37.78
N ALA A 118 22.53 21.84 -38.77
CA ALA A 118 23.96 21.66 -39.00
C ALA A 118 24.68 22.99 -39.28
N ARG A 119 24.04 23.88 -40.07
CA ARG A 119 24.54 25.26 -40.32
C ARG A 119 24.62 26.13 -39.07
N ARG A 120 23.91 25.77 -37.99
CA ARG A 120 23.82 26.53 -36.72
C ARG A 120 24.48 25.79 -35.56
N GLY A 121 25.67 25.22 -35.79
CA GLY A 121 26.37 24.35 -34.86
C GLY A 121 26.54 24.90 -33.43
N LEU A 122 26.74 26.22 -33.24
CA LEU A 122 26.80 26.82 -31.91
C LEU A 122 25.46 26.73 -31.17
N LEU A 123 24.35 27.09 -31.83
CA LEU A 123 23.00 27.03 -31.25
C LEU A 123 22.59 25.58 -30.95
N ALA A 124 22.92 24.64 -31.84
CA ALA A 124 22.66 23.22 -31.62
C ALA A 124 23.43 22.67 -30.39
N LYS A 125 24.71 23.03 -30.24
CA LYS A 125 25.52 22.65 -29.06
C LYS A 125 24.99 23.27 -27.77
N LEU A 126 24.58 24.54 -27.80
CA LEU A 126 23.97 25.20 -26.64
C LEU A 126 22.61 24.59 -26.27
N GLY A 127 21.78 24.26 -27.26
CA GLY A 127 20.51 23.57 -27.06
C GLY A 127 20.69 22.17 -26.46
N LEU A 128 21.63 21.39 -26.99
CA LEU A 128 22.00 20.08 -26.42
C LEU A 128 22.55 20.23 -24.99
N GLY A 129 23.38 21.24 -24.75
CA GLY A 129 23.88 21.57 -23.42
C GLY A 129 22.76 21.94 -22.44
N ALA A 130 21.77 22.72 -22.88
CA ALA A 130 20.61 23.10 -22.06
C ALA A 130 19.72 21.89 -21.74
N VAL A 131 19.40 21.04 -22.72
CA VAL A 131 18.66 19.80 -22.50
C VAL A 131 19.45 18.85 -21.60
N GLY A 132 20.76 18.71 -21.81
CA GLY A 132 21.63 17.91 -20.96
C GLY A 132 21.69 18.42 -19.52
N ALA A 133 21.79 19.74 -19.31
CA ALA A 133 21.76 20.37 -18.01
C ALA A 133 20.41 20.16 -17.30
N LEU A 134 19.29 20.29 -18.03
CA LEU A 134 17.96 19.99 -17.50
C LEU A 134 17.79 18.50 -17.15
N GLY A 135 18.31 17.60 -17.99
CA GLY A 135 18.31 16.16 -17.73
C GLY A 135 19.12 15.80 -16.48
N LEU A 136 20.29 16.42 -16.29
CA LEU A 136 21.08 16.27 -15.06
C LEU A 136 20.34 16.84 -13.84
N ALA A 137 19.73 18.02 -13.97
CA ALA A 137 18.93 18.62 -12.90
C ALA A 137 17.73 17.74 -12.52
N ALA A 138 17.13 17.03 -13.49
CA ALA A 138 16.03 16.10 -13.26
C ALA A 138 16.41 14.85 -12.43
N LEU A 139 17.70 14.60 -12.20
CA LEU A 139 18.16 13.56 -11.25
C LEU A 139 18.14 14.06 -9.80
N PHE A 140 18.18 15.38 -9.57
CA PHE A 140 18.27 15.94 -8.22
C PHE A 140 17.08 15.62 -7.29
N PRO A 141 15.83 15.48 -7.77
CA PRO A 141 14.71 15.03 -6.93
C PRO A 141 14.92 13.68 -6.24
N ILE A 142 15.87 12.84 -6.67
CA ILE A 142 16.27 11.62 -5.94
C ILE A 142 16.71 11.97 -4.51
N ARG A 143 17.30 13.15 -4.29
CA ARG A 143 17.69 13.63 -2.96
C ARG A 143 16.50 14.00 -2.08
N SER A 144 15.30 14.13 -2.65
CA SER A 144 14.05 14.33 -1.91
C SER A 144 13.44 13.04 -1.37
N LEU A 145 14.02 11.86 -1.65
CA LEU A 145 13.57 10.57 -1.11
C LEU A 145 13.88 10.37 0.38
N GLY A 146 14.55 11.32 1.02
CA GLY A 146 14.79 11.33 2.46
C GLY A 146 16.27 11.43 2.83
N PRO A 147 16.57 11.68 4.11
CA PRO A 147 17.93 11.69 4.62
C PRO A 147 18.55 10.28 4.58
N ASN A 148 19.87 10.22 4.59
CA ASN A 148 20.57 8.96 4.83
C ASN A 148 20.26 8.49 6.27
N PRO A 149 19.79 7.24 6.48
CA PRO A 149 19.43 6.73 7.81
C PRO A 149 20.60 6.71 8.81
N GLY A 150 21.86 6.72 8.33
CA GLY A 150 23.04 6.74 9.19
C GLY A 150 23.04 5.62 10.22
N GLU A 151 23.37 5.96 11.47
CA GLU A 151 23.45 5.02 12.60
C GLU A 151 22.11 4.88 13.35
N GLY A 152 21.02 5.49 12.87
CA GLY A 152 19.76 5.62 13.62
C GLY A 152 19.05 4.30 13.94
N LEU A 153 19.44 3.19 13.32
CA LEU A 153 18.90 1.85 13.58
C LEU A 153 19.74 1.03 14.57
N LYS A 154 20.91 1.54 14.97
CA LYS A 154 21.86 0.81 15.82
C LYS A 154 21.70 1.10 17.30
N SER A 155 21.04 2.20 17.65
CA SER A 155 20.76 2.59 19.03
C SER A 155 19.32 3.02 19.23
N THR A 156 18.83 2.93 20.46
CA THR A 156 17.52 3.45 20.86
C THR A 156 17.66 4.66 21.79
N PRO A 157 16.58 5.37 22.16
CA PRO A 157 16.67 6.43 23.16
C PRO A 157 17.08 5.97 24.57
N PHE A 158 17.20 4.66 24.82
CA PHE A 158 17.87 4.13 26.02
C PHE A 158 19.40 4.26 25.97
N ALA A 159 19.98 4.54 24.80
CA ALA A 159 21.42 4.74 24.66
C ALA A 159 21.85 6.06 25.31
N GLY A 160 22.61 5.96 26.40
CA GLY A 160 23.15 7.11 27.11
C GLY A 160 24.09 6.69 28.24
N PRO A 161 24.84 7.64 28.82
CA PRO A 161 25.67 7.38 29.99
C PRO A 161 24.86 7.25 31.28
N ASP A 162 23.66 7.84 31.32
CA ASP A 162 22.81 7.94 32.51
C ASP A 162 21.63 6.95 32.41
N PRO A 163 21.22 6.32 33.52
CA PRO A 163 20.03 5.46 33.53
C PRO A 163 18.76 6.22 33.16
N VAL A 164 17.89 5.59 32.36
CA VAL A 164 16.62 6.20 31.88
C VAL A 164 15.44 5.44 32.48
N ARG A 165 14.49 6.15 33.09
CA ARG A 165 13.27 5.54 33.63
C ARG A 165 12.44 4.87 32.55
N LEU A 166 11.83 3.74 32.91
CA LEU A 166 10.80 3.11 32.12
C LEU A 166 9.43 3.70 32.46
N VAL A 167 8.70 4.11 31.43
CA VAL A 167 7.36 4.70 31.53
C VAL A 167 6.33 3.91 30.73
N ASP A 168 5.06 3.99 31.13
CA ASP A 168 3.94 3.43 30.36
C ASP A 168 3.60 4.28 29.12
N ALA A 169 2.48 3.97 28.47
CA ALA A 169 2.03 4.68 27.26
C ALA A 169 1.64 6.14 27.53
N GLU A 170 1.22 6.44 28.76
CA GLU A 170 0.84 7.77 29.24
C GLU A 170 2.05 8.56 29.75
N GLY A 171 3.22 7.94 29.85
CA GLY A 171 4.45 8.53 30.34
C GLY A 171 4.62 8.46 31.85
N ALA A 172 3.83 7.65 32.56
CA ALA A 172 3.97 7.45 33.99
C ALA A 172 5.12 6.49 34.32
N PRO A 173 6.05 6.83 35.22
CA PRO A 173 7.14 5.94 35.64
C PRO A 173 6.63 4.67 36.33
N ILE A 174 7.26 3.54 36.01
CA ILE A 174 6.81 2.21 36.44
C ILE A 174 7.60 1.75 37.67
N ARG A 175 6.91 1.26 38.70
CA ARG A 175 7.55 0.60 39.85
C ARG A 175 7.55 -0.93 39.69
N PRO A 176 8.56 -1.64 40.22
CA PRO A 176 8.58 -3.12 40.18
C PRO A 176 7.31 -3.76 40.76
N ALA A 177 6.75 -3.18 41.82
CA ALA A 177 5.57 -3.70 42.51
C ALA A 177 4.25 -3.54 41.72
N GLU A 178 4.23 -2.75 40.66
CA GLU A 178 3.04 -2.51 39.82
C GLU A 178 2.83 -3.61 38.78
N LEU A 179 3.85 -4.44 38.53
CA LEU A 179 3.75 -5.59 37.64
C LEU A 179 3.05 -6.74 38.36
N ALA A 180 1.90 -7.14 37.84
CA ALA A 180 1.19 -8.33 38.31
C ALA A 180 1.90 -9.61 37.84
N ARG A 181 1.86 -10.68 38.65
CA ARG A 181 2.43 -11.97 38.24
C ARG A 181 1.84 -12.43 36.92
N SER A 182 2.70 -12.94 36.04
CA SER A 182 2.29 -13.43 34.72
C SER A 182 1.65 -12.33 33.85
N SER A 183 1.97 -11.06 34.11
CA SER A 183 1.57 -9.94 33.26
C SER A 183 2.68 -9.55 32.29
N LEU A 184 2.26 -8.94 31.19
CA LEU A 184 3.13 -8.30 30.22
C LEU A 184 2.74 -6.83 30.18
N LEU A 185 3.69 -5.96 30.49
CA LEU A 185 3.53 -4.51 30.35
C LEU A 185 4.43 -4.01 29.22
N THR A 186 3.93 -3.05 28.43
CA THR A 186 4.78 -2.36 27.46
C THR A 186 5.25 -1.05 28.06
N ALA A 187 6.55 -0.80 27.98
CA ALA A 187 7.21 0.37 28.50
C ALA A 187 8.08 1.04 27.43
N TRP A 188 8.41 2.31 27.68
CA TRP A 188 9.25 3.18 26.86
C TRP A 188 10.27 3.92 27.72
N PRO A 189 11.31 4.51 27.11
CA PRO A 189 12.17 5.44 27.81
C PRO A 189 11.38 6.70 28.18
N GLU A 190 11.64 7.25 29.36
CA GLU A 190 11.11 8.55 29.78
C GLU A 190 11.37 9.63 28.70
N GLY A 191 10.34 10.45 28.43
CA GLY A 191 10.36 11.45 27.36
C GLY A 191 10.15 10.89 25.94
N HIS A 192 10.03 9.56 25.78
CA HIS A 192 9.90 8.89 24.48
C HIS A 192 8.74 7.88 24.46
N ALA A 193 7.70 8.11 25.26
CA ALA A 193 6.49 7.29 25.27
C ALA A 193 5.88 7.23 23.84
N GLY A 194 5.61 6.01 23.37
CA GLY A 194 5.09 5.77 22.02
C GLY A 194 6.14 5.78 20.90
N ASP A 195 7.43 5.96 21.22
CA ASP A 195 8.50 5.79 20.24
C ASP A 195 8.44 4.38 19.59
N ALA A 196 8.63 4.34 18.28
CA ALA A 196 8.45 3.12 17.49
C ALA A 196 9.64 2.16 17.58
N ALA A 197 10.83 2.66 17.94
CA ALA A 197 12.05 1.87 18.02
C ALA A 197 12.27 1.25 19.40
N SER A 198 11.75 1.86 20.47
CA SER A 198 11.99 1.46 21.86
C SER A 198 10.82 0.87 22.66
N PRO A 199 9.74 0.30 22.06
CA PRO A 199 8.76 -0.39 22.89
C PRO A 199 9.41 -1.63 23.52
N THR A 200 9.27 -1.73 24.84
CA THR A 200 9.93 -2.74 25.68
C THR A 200 8.89 -3.56 26.41
N LEU A 201 9.04 -4.88 26.41
CA LEU A 201 8.22 -5.79 27.19
C LEU A 201 8.85 -5.98 28.56
N LEU A 202 8.12 -5.59 29.61
CA LEU A 202 8.42 -5.98 30.98
C LEU A 202 7.62 -7.25 31.30
N LEU A 203 8.32 -8.31 31.69
CA LEU A 203 7.75 -9.63 31.92
C LEU A 203 8.11 -10.07 33.33
N GLN A 204 7.10 -10.53 34.06
CA GLN A 204 7.33 -11.17 35.34
C GLN A 204 7.49 -12.67 35.15
N ILE A 205 8.63 -13.20 35.56
CA ILE A 205 9.06 -14.59 35.39
C ILE A 205 9.30 -15.26 36.74
N ASP A 206 9.47 -16.57 36.76
CA ASP A 206 10.08 -17.25 37.92
C ASP A 206 11.60 -17.14 37.80
N ILE A 207 12.24 -16.40 38.73
CA ILE A 207 13.67 -16.16 38.69
C ILE A 207 14.49 -17.44 38.95
N ASP A 208 13.91 -18.42 39.66
CA ASP A 208 14.59 -19.70 39.95
C ASP A 208 14.68 -20.58 38.70
N GLU A 209 13.81 -20.36 37.70
CA GLU A 209 13.82 -21.06 36.41
C GLU A 209 14.53 -20.26 35.30
N PHE A 210 14.86 -18.99 35.56
CA PHE A 210 15.51 -18.10 34.60
C PHE A 210 16.96 -18.51 34.32
N ASN A 211 17.32 -18.61 33.05
CA ASN A 211 18.67 -18.92 32.60
C ASN A 211 19.30 -17.67 31.97
N PRO A 212 19.96 -16.80 32.77
CA PRO A 212 20.54 -15.57 32.25
C PRO A 212 21.59 -15.87 31.17
N VAL A 213 21.62 -15.02 30.15
CA VAL A 213 22.70 -15.03 29.17
C VAL A 213 23.99 -14.60 29.89
N ALA A 214 25.09 -15.31 29.66
CA ALA A 214 26.38 -15.01 30.29
C ALA A 214 26.76 -13.52 30.14
N GLY A 215 27.08 -12.87 31.26
CA GLY A 215 27.38 -11.43 31.32
C GLY A 215 26.16 -10.52 31.41
N ARG A 216 24.97 -11.08 31.68
CA ARG A 216 23.70 -10.36 31.88
C ARG A 216 22.95 -10.85 33.13
N GLU A 217 23.68 -11.43 34.07
CA GLU A 217 23.13 -11.97 35.32
C GLU A 217 22.47 -10.87 36.16
N ASP A 218 22.94 -9.63 36.03
CA ASP A 218 22.46 -8.44 36.75
C ASP A 218 21.46 -7.58 35.93
N TRP A 219 20.97 -8.07 34.79
CA TRP A 219 20.05 -7.32 33.92
C TRP A 219 18.57 -7.46 34.32
N VAL A 220 18.30 -8.05 35.48
CA VAL A 220 16.98 -8.43 35.98
C VAL A 220 16.76 -7.77 37.34
N VAL A 221 15.54 -7.29 37.59
CA VAL A 221 15.16 -6.69 38.87
C VAL A 221 14.13 -7.57 39.55
N GLY A 222 14.55 -8.29 40.60
CA GLY A 222 13.71 -9.31 41.22
C GLY A 222 13.29 -10.36 40.19
N ASP A 223 11.98 -10.45 39.97
CA ASP A 223 11.36 -11.40 39.02
C ASP A 223 11.08 -10.76 37.65
N ILE A 224 11.69 -9.61 37.33
CA ILE A 224 11.33 -8.81 36.15
C ILE A 224 12.47 -8.80 35.13
N VAL A 225 12.18 -9.28 33.92
CA VAL A 225 13.07 -9.21 32.77
C VAL A 225 12.48 -8.29 31.69
N ALA A 226 13.35 -7.60 30.96
CA ALA A 226 12.96 -6.73 29.85
C ALA A 226 13.54 -7.19 28.51
N TYR A 227 12.68 -7.26 27.48
CA TYR A 227 13.07 -7.52 26.10
C TYR A 227 12.45 -6.49 25.15
N SER A 228 13.08 -6.25 24.00
CA SER A 228 12.46 -5.45 22.95
C SER A 228 11.15 -6.08 22.50
N LYS A 229 10.12 -5.25 22.34
CA LYS A 229 8.83 -5.65 21.77
C LYS A 229 8.93 -5.91 20.26
N LEU A 230 10.02 -5.49 19.60
CA LEU A 230 10.14 -5.59 18.15
C LEU A 230 10.73 -6.94 17.73
N CYS A 231 9.92 -7.73 17.01
CA CYS A 231 10.33 -9.02 16.48
C CYS A 231 11.57 -8.90 15.58
N THR A 232 12.55 -9.76 15.80
CA THR A 232 13.83 -9.73 15.08
C THR A 232 13.78 -10.20 13.62
N HIS A 233 12.63 -10.71 13.19
CA HIS A 233 12.35 -11.05 11.80
C HIS A 233 12.07 -9.78 10.97
N THR A 234 10.90 -9.18 11.14
CA THR A 234 10.42 -8.04 10.33
C THR A 234 9.91 -6.86 11.17
N GLY A 235 10.21 -6.81 12.48
CA GLY A 235 9.89 -5.67 13.34
C GLY A 235 8.45 -5.59 13.86
N CYS A 236 7.61 -6.62 13.63
CA CYS A 236 6.26 -6.64 14.21
C CYS A 236 6.31 -6.59 15.75
N PRO A 237 5.33 -5.91 16.40
CA PRO A 237 5.23 -5.91 17.85
C PRO A 237 4.85 -7.31 18.37
N VAL A 238 5.75 -7.93 19.11
CA VAL A 238 5.52 -9.12 19.92
C VAL A 238 4.65 -8.73 21.10
N GLY A 239 3.69 -9.55 21.49
CA GLY A 239 2.80 -9.15 22.60
C GLY A 239 1.81 -10.22 23.05
N LEU A 240 1.83 -11.40 22.44
CA LEU A 240 1.07 -12.55 22.92
C LEU A 240 1.99 -13.37 23.82
N TYR A 241 1.71 -13.38 25.13
CA TYR A 241 2.52 -14.10 26.10
C TYR A 241 1.74 -15.31 26.63
N GLN A 242 2.33 -16.49 26.50
CA GLN A 242 1.84 -17.73 27.11
C GLN A 242 2.59 -17.94 28.42
N THR A 243 1.98 -17.46 29.50
CA THR A 243 2.57 -17.42 30.84
C THR A 243 2.89 -18.81 31.38
N ASP A 244 2.08 -19.81 31.07
CA ASP A 244 2.29 -21.20 31.55
C ASP A 244 3.53 -21.88 30.94
N LEU A 245 4.07 -21.32 29.85
CA LEU A 245 5.21 -21.88 29.10
C LEU A 245 6.36 -20.88 28.94
N ASP A 246 6.20 -19.66 29.46
CA ASP A 246 7.14 -18.55 29.26
C ASP A 246 7.51 -18.28 27.79
N LEU A 247 6.50 -18.36 26.91
CA LEU A 247 6.68 -18.15 25.48
C LEU A 247 6.06 -16.83 25.03
N LEU A 248 6.85 -16.02 24.33
CA LEU A 248 6.39 -14.83 23.63
C LEU A 248 6.14 -15.14 22.15
N LEU A 249 4.97 -14.78 21.64
CA LEU A 249 4.56 -15.04 20.27
C LEU A 249 4.39 -13.72 19.52
N CYS A 250 5.01 -13.67 18.34
CA CYS A 250 4.80 -12.63 17.35
C CYS A 250 3.55 -12.96 16.50
N PRO A 251 2.50 -12.12 16.50
CA PRO A 251 1.25 -12.43 15.80
C PRO A 251 1.38 -12.47 14.26
N CYS A 252 2.38 -11.79 13.69
CA CYS A 252 2.52 -11.69 12.23
C CYS A 252 2.86 -13.02 11.54
N HIS A 253 3.86 -13.74 12.06
CA HIS A 253 4.40 -14.96 11.43
C HIS A 253 4.76 -16.03 12.46
N GLN A 254 4.19 -15.91 13.67
CA GLN A 254 4.27 -16.92 14.73
C GLN A 254 5.71 -17.23 15.19
N SER A 255 6.64 -16.27 15.06
CA SER A 255 7.93 -16.43 15.75
C SER A 255 7.68 -16.51 17.25
N THR A 256 8.19 -17.56 17.88
CA THR A 256 8.01 -17.85 19.29
C THR A 256 9.35 -17.75 19.98
N PHE A 257 9.43 -16.99 21.06
CA PHE A 257 10.64 -16.70 21.81
C PHE A 257 10.51 -17.24 23.23
N ASP A 258 11.52 -18.00 23.66
CA ASP A 258 11.63 -18.55 25.00
C ASP A 258 12.19 -17.48 25.94
N VAL A 259 11.32 -16.93 26.79
CA VAL A 259 11.62 -15.81 27.70
C VAL A 259 12.69 -16.21 28.71
N LEU A 260 12.61 -17.42 29.27
CA LEU A 260 13.53 -17.89 30.31
C LEU A 260 14.95 -18.10 29.81
N ASN A 261 15.12 -18.31 28.50
CA ASN A 261 16.41 -18.62 27.88
C ASN A 261 16.93 -17.49 26.98
N GLY A 262 16.74 -16.24 27.41
CA GLY A 262 17.29 -15.06 26.72
C GLY A 262 16.49 -14.66 25.48
N ALA A 263 15.17 -14.90 25.48
CA ALA A 263 14.26 -14.66 24.37
C ALA A 263 14.73 -15.31 23.05
N LYS A 264 15.33 -16.51 23.11
CA LYS A 264 15.78 -17.24 21.93
C LYS A 264 14.58 -17.72 21.10
N PRO A 265 14.60 -17.59 19.77
CA PRO A 265 13.52 -18.12 18.94
C PRO A 265 13.54 -19.65 18.98
N VAL A 266 12.39 -20.25 19.33
CA VAL A 266 12.17 -21.71 19.36
C VAL A 266 11.26 -22.18 18.23
N PHE A 267 10.56 -21.26 17.57
CA PHE A 267 9.70 -21.54 16.42
C PHE A 267 9.56 -20.30 15.50
N GLY A 268 9.15 -20.53 14.25
CA GLY A 268 8.91 -19.50 13.26
C GLY A 268 10.18 -18.94 12.58
N PRO A 269 10.05 -17.87 11.77
CA PRO A 269 11.12 -17.40 10.90
C PRO A 269 12.18 -16.50 11.57
N ALA A 270 11.98 -16.04 12.81
CA ALA A 270 12.98 -15.23 13.50
C ALA A 270 14.24 -16.05 13.78
N ALA A 271 15.39 -15.54 13.34
CA ALA A 271 16.69 -16.21 13.49
C ALA A 271 17.57 -15.61 14.60
N ARG A 272 17.06 -14.64 15.37
CA ARG A 272 17.80 -13.96 16.45
C ARG A 272 16.93 -13.82 17.70
N PRO A 273 17.53 -13.84 18.90
CA PRO A 273 16.79 -13.53 20.13
C PRO A 273 16.29 -12.10 20.12
N LEU A 274 15.21 -11.83 20.85
CA LEU A 274 14.82 -10.45 21.15
C LEU A 274 15.94 -9.81 21.98
N PRO A 275 16.40 -8.59 21.65
CA PRO A 275 17.38 -7.91 22.47
C PRO A 275 16.84 -7.68 23.88
N GLN A 276 17.59 -8.13 24.90
CA GLN A 276 17.32 -7.84 26.31
C GLN A 276 17.74 -6.41 26.65
N LEU A 277 17.04 -5.77 27.59
CA LEU A 277 17.38 -4.44 28.15
C LEU A 277 17.89 -4.62 29.59
N PRO A 278 19.01 -3.98 29.98
CA PRO A 278 19.52 -4.06 31.35
C PRO A 278 18.66 -3.21 32.29
N LEU A 279 18.07 -3.85 33.30
CA LEU A 279 17.22 -3.17 34.30
C LEU A 279 17.96 -2.89 35.61
N ALA A 280 17.59 -1.79 36.27
CA ALA A 280 17.89 -1.50 37.66
C ALA A 280 16.72 -0.75 38.32
N VAL A 281 16.90 -0.39 39.58
CA VAL A 281 15.96 0.47 40.32
C VAL A 281 16.70 1.72 40.76
N ASP A 282 16.10 2.88 40.57
CA ASP A 282 16.67 4.16 41.03
C ASP A 282 16.38 4.42 42.52
N ASP A 283 16.92 5.52 43.04
CA ASP A 283 16.78 5.92 44.44
C ASP A 283 15.32 6.19 44.86
N ASP A 284 14.46 6.54 43.90
CA ASP A 284 13.03 6.79 44.12
C ASP A 284 12.18 5.50 44.04
N GLY A 285 12.80 4.37 43.67
CA GLY A 285 12.18 3.05 43.59
C GLY A 285 11.47 2.76 42.26
N PHE A 286 11.84 3.44 41.17
CA PHE A 286 11.31 3.19 39.82
C PHE A 286 12.27 2.34 38.98
N LEU A 287 11.72 1.61 38.01
CA LEU A 287 12.51 0.85 37.05
C LEU A 287 13.26 1.80 36.12
N VAL A 288 14.55 1.55 35.94
CA VAL A 288 15.42 2.26 35.00
C VAL A 288 16.16 1.27 34.10
N ALA A 289 16.42 1.69 32.87
CA ALA A 289 17.37 1.02 31.99
C ALA A 289 18.76 1.62 32.22
N THR A 290 19.77 0.81 32.49
CA THR A 290 21.15 1.28 32.74
C THR A 290 22.00 1.42 31.48
N GLY A 291 21.43 1.07 30.33
CA GLY A 291 22.04 1.17 29.01
C GLY A 291 21.07 0.71 27.92
N ASP A 292 21.54 0.73 26.69
CA ASP A 292 20.74 0.29 25.54
C ASP A 292 20.54 -1.23 25.55
N PHE A 293 19.67 -1.70 24.65
CA PHE A 293 19.48 -3.12 24.41
C PHE A 293 20.79 -3.82 24.05
N SER A 294 20.87 -5.11 24.36
CA SER A 294 21.99 -5.99 24.00
C SER A 294 22.34 -6.09 22.50
N GLY A 295 21.54 -5.48 21.63
CA GLY A 295 21.84 -5.28 20.23
C GLY A 295 20.69 -4.56 19.50
N PRO A 296 20.88 -4.24 18.20
CA PRO A 296 19.87 -3.52 17.43
C PRO A 296 18.50 -4.22 17.44
N VAL A 297 17.48 -3.43 17.74
CA VAL A 297 16.07 -3.83 17.86
C VAL A 297 15.41 -4.02 16.49
N GLY A 298 14.35 -4.84 16.45
CA GLY A 298 13.57 -5.07 15.24
C GLY A 298 14.28 -5.90 14.16
N GLY A 299 13.78 -5.76 12.93
CA GLY A 299 14.22 -6.54 11.77
C GLY A 299 15.71 -6.36 11.43
N GLY A 300 16.31 -7.38 10.80
CA GLY A 300 17.71 -7.29 10.38
C GLY A 300 17.94 -6.26 9.27
N PHE A 301 19.12 -5.63 9.27
CA PHE A 301 19.56 -4.68 8.24
C PHE A 301 21.03 -4.94 7.85
N TRP A 302 21.46 -4.41 6.70
CA TRP A 302 22.67 -4.86 5.98
C TRP A 302 24.00 -4.55 6.68
N ASP A 303 24.06 -3.52 7.54
CA ASP A 303 25.27 -3.11 8.28
C ASP A 303 25.15 -3.29 9.80
N ARG A 304 24.18 -4.06 10.28
CA ARG A 304 23.93 -4.32 11.72
C ARG A 304 25.16 -4.79 12.51
N GLY A 305 26.07 -5.52 11.87
CA GLY A 305 27.30 -6.03 12.50
C GLY A 305 28.54 -5.16 12.29
N ARG A 306 28.40 -3.99 11.66
CA ARG A 306 29.51 -3.08 11.38
C ARG A 306 29.38 -1.88 12.32
N SER A 307 30.44 -1.60 13.08
CA SER A 307 30.57 -0.37 13.88
C SER A 307 30.76 0.83 12.97
#